data_AF-A0A956MKV7-F1
#
_entry.id   AF-A0A956MKV7-F1
#
_cell.length_a   1.000
_cell.length_b   1.000
_cell.length_c   1.000
_cell.angle_alpha   90.00
_cell.angle_beta   90.00
_cell.angle_gamma   90.00
#
_symmetry.space_group_name_H-M   'P 1'
#
loop_
_entity.id
_entity.type
_entity.pdbx_description
1 polymer ?
#
loop_
_entity_poly.entity_id
_entity_poly.type
_entity_poly.pdbx_seq_one_letter_code
_entity_poly.pdbx_strand_id
1 'polypeptide(L)' 'LAERGIFYVPDYAINIGGAMAITGMEALGWTEAEATERVTRSAEQAVRRILELSDREGVSTEEAARRLAEERLAG' A
#
# COMPACT_ATOMS: atom_id res chain seq x y z
N LEU A 1 -6.20 11.11 15.76
CA LEU A 1 -5.54 9.88 15.26
C LEU A 1 -4.09 10.14 14.83
N ALA A 2 -3.79 11.25 14.13
CA ALA A 2 -2.40 11.68 13.85
C ALA A 2 -1.58 12.06 15.11
N GLU A 3 -2.22 12.54 16.17
CA GLU A 3 -1.54 13.05 17.38
C GLU A 3 -0.93 11.98 18.33
N ARG A 4 -1.03 10.68 18.00
CA ARG A 4 -0.57 9.60 18.90
C ARG A 4 0.68 8.86 18.45
N GLY A 5 1.36 9.27 17.38
CA GLY A 5 2.58 8.60 16.92
C GLY A 5 2.37 7.13 16.50
N ILE A 6 1.11 6.71 16.34
CA ILE A 6 0.76 5.43 15.74
C ILE A 6 0.97 5.63 14.26
N PHE A 7 2.10 5.16 13.76
CA PHE A 7 2.36 4.98 12.35
C PHE A 7 1.24 4.09 11.82
N TYR A 8 0.25 4.72 11.18
CA TYR A 8 -0.85 4.02 10.54
C TYR A 8 -0.23 3.28 9.36
N VAL A 9 0.26 2.05 9.61
CA VAL A 9 0.37 1.04 8.56
C VAL A 9 -1.07 0.76 8.21
N PRO A 10 -1.54 1.25 7.07
CA PRO A 10 -2.94 1.23 6.80
C PRO A 10 -3.37 -0.21 6.57
N ASP A 11 -4.58 -0.57 6.99
CA ASP A 11 -5.11 -1.94 6.91
C ASP A 11 -5.01 -2.53 5.48
N TYR A 12 -4.94 -1.66 4.46
CA TYR A 12 -4.70 -2.05 3.07
C TYR A 12 -3.32 -2.68 2.81
N ALA A 13 -2.25 -2.29 3.49
CA ALA A 13 -0.92 -2.88 3.27
C ALA A 13 -0.89 -4.36 3.70
N ILE A 14 -1.62 -4.71 4.77
CA ILE A 14 -1.73 -6.08 5.27
C ILE A 14 -2.67 -6.91 4.36
N ASN A 15 -3.85 -6.38 4.03
CA ASN A 15 -4.82 -7.09 3.20
C ASN A 15 -4.36 -7.29 1.75
N ILE A 16 -3.69 -6.29 1.16
CA ILE A 16 -3.12 -6.40 -0.20
C ILE A 16 -1.88 -7.29 -0.18
N GLY A 17 -1.08 -7.26 0.89
CA GLY A 17 0.09 -8.11 1.02
C GLY A 17 -0.25 -9.60 0.94
N GLY A 18 -1.30 -10.04 1.66
CA GLY A 18 -1.80 -11.41 1.58
C GLY A 18 -2.33 -11.76 0.19
N ALA A 19 -3.20 -10.93 -0.38
CA ALA A 19 -3.77 -11.17 -1.71
C ALA A 19 -2.70 -11.22 -2.82
N MET A 20 -1.70 -10.33 -2.76
CA MET A 20 -0.61 -10.26 -3.72
C MET A 20 0.37 -11.42 -3.56
N ALA A 21 0.76 -11.77 -2.33
CA ALA A 21 1.64 -12.90 -2.06
C ALA A 21 1.01 -14.22 -2.50
N ILE A 22 -0.25 -14.48 -2.10
CA ILE A 22 -0.97 -15.71 -2.44
C ILE A 22 -1.11 -15.82 -3.96
N THR A 23 -1.62 -14.78 -4.63
CA THR A 23 -1.75 -14.80 -6.09
C THR A 23 -0.40 -14.95 -6.80
N GLY A 24 0.63 -14.28 -6.29
CA GLY A 24 1.98 -14.37 -6.82
C GLY A 24 2.56 -15.78 -6.75
N MET A 25 2.40 -16.45 -5.60
CA MET A 25 2.87 -17.82 -5.42
C MET A 25 2.01 -18.83 -6.21
N GLU A 26 0.68 -18.73 -6.15
CA GLU A 26 -0.23 -19.72 -6.73
C GLU A 26 -0.43 -19.57 -8.24
N ALA A 27 -0.48 -18.34 -8.76
CA ALA A 27 -0.79 -18.06 -10.17
C ALA A 27 0.44 -17.64 -10.98
N LEU A 28 1.45 -17.03 -10.35
CA LEU A 28 2.65 -16.52 -11.03
C LEU A 28 3.92 -17.31 -10.71
N GLY A 29 3.82 -18.33 -9.85
CA GLY A 29 4.93 -19.23 -9.50
C GLY A 29 6.05 -18.57 -8.71
N TRP A 30 5.77 -17.48 -7.98
CA TRP A 30 6.75 -16.84 -7.12
C TRP A 30 7.19 -17.77 -6.00
N THR A 31 8.46 -17.73 -5.66
CA THR A 31 8.96 -18.24 -4.39
C THR A 31 8.50 -17.36 -3.24
N GLU A 32 8.50 -17.88 -2.01
CA GLU A 32 8.17 -17.10 -0.80
C GLU A 32 9.06 -15.86 -0.65
N ALA A 33 10.35 -15.99 -0.99
CA ALA A 33 11.30 -14.88 -0.96
C ALA A 33 10.92 -13.78 -1.96
N GLU A 34 10.57 -14.16 -3.19
CA GLU A 34 10.10 -13.19 -4.21
C GLU A 34 8.78 -12.54 -3.82
N ALA A 35 7.83 -13.31 -3.26
CA ALA A 35 6.57 -12.78 -2.77
C ALA A 35 6.81 -11.76 -1.65
N THR A 36 7.67 -12.08 -0.69
CA THR A 36 8.03 -11.19 0.41
C THR A 36 8.69 -9.91 -0.10
N GLU A 37 9.68 -10.02 -0.99
CA GLU A 37 10.38 -8.86 -1.55
C GLU A 37 9.42 -7.95 -2.32
N ARG A 38 8.57 -8.52 -3.18
CA ARG A 38 7.64 -7.77 -4.04
C ARG A 38 6.54 -7.10 -3.24
N VAL A 39 5.97 -7.79 -2.26
CA VAL A 39 4.96 -7.22 -1.35
C VAL A 39 5.56 -6.08 -0.54
N THR A 40 6.74 -6.29 0.05
CA THR A 40 7.43 -5.26 0.85
C THR A 40 7.68 -4.00 0.01
N ARG A 41 8.28 -4.16 -1.17
CA ARG A 41 8.55 -3.03 -2.08
C ARG A 41 7.26 -2.31 -2.48
N SER A 42 6.20 -3.04 -2.79
CA SER A 42 4.92 -2.46 -3.20
C SER A 42 4.27 -1.68 -2.06
N ALA A 43 4.31 -2.22 -0.84
CA ALA A 43 3.79 -1.57 0.36
C ALA A 43 4.57 -0.28 0.68
N GLU A 44 5.90 -0.33 0.64
CA GLU A 44 6.77 0.83 0.85
C GLU A 44 6.46 1.96 -0.16
N GLN A 45 6.33 1.63 -1.44
CA GLN A 45 6.01 2.61 -2.48
C GLN A 45 4.61 3.21 -2.29
N ALA A 46 3.62 2.40 -1.92
CA ALA A 46 2.26 2.86 -1.68
C ALA A 46 2.22 3.85 -0.50
N VAL A 47 2.82 3.46 0.64
CA VAL A 47 2.91 4.33 1.83
C VAL A 47 3.62 5.63 1.50
N ARG A 48 4.75 5.58 0.78
CA ARG A 48 5.48 6.78 0.37
C ARG A 48 4.59 7.74 -0.45
N ARG A 49 3.91 7.25 -1.49
CA ARG A 49 3.02 8.10 -2.32
C ARG A 49 1.87 8.70 -1.51
N ILE A 50 1.32 7.96 -0.56
CA ILE A 50 0.22 8.42 0.30
C ILE A 50 0.70 9.56 1.20
N LEU A 51 1.87 9.42 1.82
CA LEU A 51 2.46 10.46 2.66
C LEU A 51 2.82 11.69 1.83
N GLU A 52 3.45 11.53 0.66
CA GLU A 52 3.78 12.62 -0.25
C GLU A 52 2.54 13.39 -0.73
N LEU A 53 1.46 12.68 -1.06
CA LEU A 53 0.19 13.29 -1.47
C LEU A 53 -0.48 14.02 -0.31
N SER A 54 -0.51 13.40 0.87
CA SER A 54 -1.08 13.98 2.09
C SER A 54 -0.37 15.29 2.45
N ASP A 55 0.96 15.30 2.42
CA ASP A 55 1.79 16.48 2.71
C ASP A 55 1.60 17.57 1.65
N ARG A 56 1.66 17.21 0.36
CA ARG A 56 1.53 18.16 -0.75
C ARG A 56 0.17 18.85 -0.80
N GLU A 57 -0.91 18.14 -0.49
CA GLU A 57 -2.29 18.64 -0.66
C GLU A 57 -2.96 19.03 0.66
N GLY A 58 -2.29 18.81 1.81
CA GLY A 58 -2.85 19.11 3.13
C GLY A 58 -4.08 18.28 3.47
N VAL A 59 -4.21 17.08 2.88
CA VAL A 59 -5.33 16.15 3.10
C VAL A 59 -4.92 15.03 4.05
N SER A 60 -5.88 14.31 4.63
CA SER A 60 -5.58 13.12 5.44
C SER A 60 -4.95 12.01 4.59
N THR A 61 -4.16 11.13 5.21
CA THR A 61 -3.59 9.95 4.55
C THR A 61 -4.67 8.99 4.03
N GLU A 62 -5.85 8.95 4.66
CA GLU A 62 -7.00 8.18 4.20
C GLU A 62 -7.55 8.74 2.87
N GLU A 63 -7.75 10.05 2.80
CA GLU A 63 -8.21 10.73 1.59
C GLU A 63 -7.17 10.61 0.46
N ALA A 64 -5.89 10.78 0.78
CA ALA A 64 -4.79 10.55 -0.16
C ALA A 64 -4.78 9.11 -0.71
N ALA A 65 -4.95 8.11 0.15
CA ALA A 65 -5.04 6.71 -0.26
C ALA A 65 -6.23 6.44 -1.18
N ARG A 66 -7.41 6.99 -0.87
CA ARG A 66 -8.62 6.89 -1.69
C ARG A 66 -8.39 7.46 -3.08
N ARG A 67 -7.82 8.67 -3.20
CA ARG A 67 -7.50 9.29 -4.49
C ARG A 67 -6.53 8.46 -5.31
N LEU A 68 -5.46 7.96 -4.69
CA LEU A 68 -4.48 7.10 -5.36
C LEU A 68 -5.04 5.74 -5.80
N ALA A 69 -6.11 5.26 -5.16
CA ALA A 69 -6.84 4.08 -5.60
C ALA A 69 -7.76 4.41 -6.79
N GLU A 70 -8.49 5.53 -6.72
CA GLU A 70 -9.35 6.02 -7.80
C GLU A 70 -8.56 6.30 -9.09
N GLU A 71 -7.40 6.96 -8.99
CA GLU A 71 -6.50 7.19 -10.12
C GLU A 71 -6.05 5.88 -10.79
N ARG A 72 -5.82 4.82 -10.00
CA ARG A 72 -5.41 3.52 -10.53
C ARG A 72 -6.55 2.73 -11.18
N LEU A 73 -7.78 2.93 -10.72
CA LEU A 73 -8.96 2.24 -11.24
C LEU A 73 -9.55 2.94 -12.47
N ALA A 74 -9.29 4.24 -12.63
CA ALA A 74 -9.76 5.05 -13.75
C ALA A 74 -8.89 4.92 -15.02
N GLY A 75 -7.76 4.22 -14.95
CA GLY A 75 -6.86 3.94 -16.08
C GLY A 75 -6.89 2.48 -16.49
#